data_AF-A0A4R1G1W8-F1
#
_entry.id   AF-A0A4R1G1W8-F1
#
_cell.length_a   1.000
_cell.length_b   1.000
_cell.length_c   1.000
_cell.angle_alpha   90.00
_cell.angle_beta   90.00
_cell.angle_gamma   90.00
#
_symmetry.space_group_name_H-M   'P 1'
#
loop_
_entity.id
_entity.type
_entity.pdbx_description
1 polymer ?
#
loop_
_entity_poly.entity_id
_entity_poly.type
_entity_poly.pdbx_seq_one_letter_code
_entity_poly.pdbx_strand_id
1 'polypeptide(L)'
;MTVQVDYYDLLGVARDAAEDTIRDAHKRQTRIWTKRTASADQSTRQEAETKTSLLRQAFDILLEPSKRQAYDRDLTAGGVAAPAAVQGGGDWLAQARAALGRGDYRSASYAAREATHTAGNSPEAWIIRARANAGLGQLQDAIYEARQATTIAPNNPDFLFQTALIQEQMEQWSDALTSYQAAARLAPNEYIYQIAIGGVYLQHGLADKALEVLEPVHAAHPDVALVAFYLASALLDKAEQTPRVQNSDSYAATSEAEIATMRQLVDRATSLPSDDFDIANRARDILEYLDRMEEMTWQVPGLFGFSSLRAVGIPAAAVVLAFILFSSGAVGVGFLLILAAGGIGFLVYKTCWVPRWKAASQLAR
;
A
#
# COMPACT_ATOMS: atom_id res chain seq x y z
N MET A 1 31.74 -3.61 21.56
CA MET A 1 30.37 -4.08 21.26
C MET A 1 29.62 -2.91 20.67
N THR A 2 29.05 -3.03 19.48
CA THR A 2 28.20 -1.98 18.89
C THR A 2 26.91 -1.89 19.71
N VAL A 3 26.77 -0.83 20.51
CA VAL A 3 25.61 -0.64 21.38
C VAL A 3 24.40 -0.28 20.52
N GLN A 4 23.51 -1.25 20.28
CA GLN A 4 22.29 -1.07 19.49
C GLN A 4 21.13 -0.48 20.31
N VAL A 5 21.23 -0.44 21.64
CA VAL A 5 20.20 0.08 22.57
C VAL A 5 20.86 0.88 23.70
N ASP A 6 20.46 2.14 23.90
CA ASP A 6 20.91 2.96 25.04
C ASP A 6 20.18 2.51 26.33
N TYR A 7 20.94 2.10 27.34
CA TYR A 7 20.41 1.59 28.60
C TYR A 7 19.77 2.67 29.47
N TYR A 8 20.22 3.92 29.33
CA TYR A 8 19.53 5.05 29.94
C TYR A 8 18.16 5.21 29.29
N ASP A 9 18.10 5.18 27.95
CA ASP A 9 16.83 5.24 27.19
C ASP A 9 15.85 4.14 27.61
N LEU A 10 16.35 2.91 27.76
CA LEU A 10 15.55 1.77 28.21
C LEU A 10 14.93 1.97 29.60
N LEU A 11 15.67 2.59 30.53
CA LEU A 11 15.21 2.82 31.90
C LEU A 11 14.34 4.08 32.06
N GLY A 12 14.42 5.03 31.11
CA GLY A 12 13.78 6.33 31.28
C GLY A 12 14.40 7.15 32.40
N VAL A 13 15.74 7.21 32.46
CA VAL A 13 16.51 8.08 33.36
C VAL A 13 17.59 8.87 32.60
N ALA A 14 17.90 10.08 33.05
CA ALA A 14 18.99 10.88 32.49
C ALA A 14 20.35 10.17 32.64
N ARG A 15 21.31 10.48 31.77
CA ARG A 15 22.65 9.83 31.80
C ARG A 15 23.44 10.16 33.05
N ASP A 16 23.17 11.30 33.69
CA ASP A 16 23.73 11.75 34.96
C ASP A 16 22.89 11.33 36.18
N ALA A 17 21.84 10.53 36.00
CA ALA A 17 20.95 10.12 37.08
C ALA A 17 21.72 9.42 38.22
N ALA A 18 21.31 9.76 39.45
CA ALA A 18 21.81 9.13 40.65
C ALA A 18 21.44 7.63 40.68
N GLU A 19 22.26 6.85 41.39
CA GLU A 19 22.11 5.39 41.47
C GLU A 19 20.73 4.97 42.01
N ASP A 20 20.21 5.68 43.01
CA ASP A 20 18.87 5.41 43.57
C ASP A 20 17.77 5.62 42.53
N THR A 21 17.89 6.66 41.70
CA THR A 21 16.96 6.92 40.59
C THR A 21 16.99 5.80 39.55
N ILE A 22 18.18 5.26 39.25
CA ILE A 22 18.36 4.12 38.35
C ILE A 22 17.71 2.85 38.95
N ARG A 23 17.91 2.59 40.25
CA ARG A 23 17.30 1.45 40.95
C ARG A 23 15.78 1.52 40.92
N ASP A 24 15.22 2.70 41.18
CA ASP A 24 13.77 2.89 41.18
C ASP A 24 13.18 2.81 39.78
N ALA A 25 13.85 3.37 38.78
CA ALA A 25 13.44 3.26 37.39
C ALA A 25 13.46 1.81 36.89
N HIS A 26 14.52 1.05 37.21
CA HIS A 26 14.59 -0.37 36.90
C HIS A 26 13.42 -1.13 37.51
N LYS A 27 13.14 -0.97 38.81
CA LYS A 27 11.98 -1.61 39.46
C LYS A 27 10.66 -1.28 38.75
N ARG A 28 10.44 -0.01 38.37
CA ARG A 28 9.24 0.41 37.64
C ARG A 28 9.14 -0.26 36.28
N GLN A 29 10.20 -0.21 35.47
CA GLN A 29 10.22 -0.78 34.13
C GLN A 29 10.09 -2.31 34.17
N THR A 30 10.84 -3.01 35.03
CA THR A 30 10.71 -4.46 35.19
C THR A 30 9.28 -4.84 35.55
N ARG A 31 8.62 -4.12 36.47
CA ARG A 31 7.22 -4.39 36.82
C ARG A 31 6.27 -4.23 35.62
N ILE A 32 6.52 -3.27 34.74
CA ILE A 32 5.71 -3.05 33.53
C ILE A 32 5.92 -4.20 32.55
N TRP A 33 7.17 -4.53 32.23
CA TRP A 33 7.49 -5.51 31.19
C TRP A 33 7.26 -6.96 31.64
N THR A 34 7.54 -7.31 32.89
CA THR A 34 7.24 -8.65 33.43
C THR A 34 5.75 -8.95 33.47
N LYS A 35 4.87 -7.95 33.58
CA LYS A 35 3.42 -8.20 33.44
C LYS A 35 3.02 -8.56 32.00
N ARG A 36 3.76 -8.05 31.01
CA ARG A 36 3.46 -8.21 29.59
C ARG A 36 3.97 -9.53 29.01
N THR A 37 4.92 -10.20 29.68
CA THR A 37 5.34 -11.55 29.31
C THR A 37 4.22 -12.59 29.47
N ALA A 38 3.17 -12.28 30.23
CA ALA A 38 1.98 -13.11 30.38
C ALA A 38 0.84 -12.74 29.40
N SER A 39 1.08 -11.84 28.43
CA SER A 39 0.07 -11.43 27.44
C SER A 39 -0.37 -12.62 26.56
N ALA A 40 -1.63 -12.63 26.14
CA ALA A 40 -2.14 -13.63 25.20
C ALA A 40 -1.52 -13.48 23.79
N ASP A 41 -1.19 -12.24 23.41
CA ASP A 41 -0.54 -11.93 22.13
C ASP A 41 0.93 -12.34 22.14
N GLN A 42 1.33 -13.10 21.11
CA GLN A 42 2.69 -13.64 20.97
C GLN A 42 3.72 -12.52 20.72
N SER A 43 3.38 -11.49 19.95
CA SER A 43 4.32 -10.41 19.63
C SER A 43 4.67 -9.59 20.88
N THR A 44 3.64 -9.23 21.66
CA THR A 44 3.79 -8.54 22.95
C THR A 44 4.62 -9.35 23.95
N ARG A 45 4.51 -10.68 23.97
CA ARG A 45 5.32 -11.54 24.84
C ARG A 45 6.79 -11.53 24.47
N GLN A 46 7.11 -11.72 23.18
CA GLN A 46 8.50 -11.73 22.69
C GLN A 46 9.20 -10.38 22.92
N GLU A 47 8.47 -9.28 22.71
CA GLU A 47 8.95 -7.94 23.03
C GLU A 47 9.23 -7.79 24.54
N ALA A 48 8.27 -8.19 25.38
CA ALA A 48 8.40 -8.10 26.83
C ALA A 48 9.57 -8.94 27.37
N GLU A 49 9.84 -10.10 26.79
CA GLU A 49 11.00 -10.94 27.13
C GLU A 49 12.31 -10.25 26.75
N THR A 50 12.38 -9.67 25.55
CA THR A 50 13.55 -8.94 25.06
C THR A 50 13.83 -7.71 25.92
N LYS A 51 12.80 -6.90 26.21
CA LYS A 51 12.92 -5.72 27.08
C LYS A 51 13.30 -6.12 28.51
N THR A 52 12.75 -7.21 29.04
CA THR A 52 13.14 -7.72 30.37
C THR A 52 14.61 -8.15 30.41
N SER A 53 15.10 -8.81 29.35
CA SER A 53 16.52 -9.17 29.22
C SER A 53 17.42 -7.94 29.16
N LEU A 54 17.05 -6.95 28.34
CA LEU A 54 17.80 -5.69 28.23
C LEU A 54 17.78 -4.90 29.54
N LEU A 55 16.67 -4.90 30.28
CA LEU A 55 16.56 -4.20 31.58
C LEU A 55 17.52 -4.80 32.61
N ARG A 56 17.66 -6.13 32.60
CA ARG A 56 18.64 -6.81 33.44
C ARG A 56 20.07 -6.41 33.08
N GLN A 57 20.41 -6.41 31.79
CA GLN A 57 21.73 -5.98 31.33
C GLN A 57 22.02 -4.51 31.68
N ALA A 58 21.03 -3.63 31.49
CA ALA A 58 21.10 -2.22 31.86
C ALA A 58 21.39 -2.06 33.36
N PHE A 59 20.68 -2.80 34.21
CA PHE A 59 20.88 -2.79 35.64
C PHE A 59 22.28 -3.28 36.03
N ASP A 60 22.74 -4.37 35.44
CA ASP A 60 24.07 -4.96 35.73
C ASP A 60 25.24 -4.04 35.31
N ILE A 61 25.03 -3.19 34.30
CA ILE A 61 26.04 -2.28 33.76
C ILE A 61 26.00 -0.92 34.43
N LEU A 62 24.81 -0.33 34.61
CA LEU A 62 24.67 1.05 35.11
C LEU A 62 24.82 1.16 36.63
N LEU A 63 24.63 0.08 37.38
CA LEU A 63 24.77 0.08 38.83
C LEU A 63 26.20 -0.18 39.32
N GLU A 64 27.07 -0.67 38.43
CA GLU A 64 28.48 -0.91 38.72
C GLU A 64 29.30 0.28 38.20
N PRO A 65 29.92 1.11 39.06
CA PRO A 65 30.52 2.39 38.65
C PRO A 65 31.56 2.26 37.53
N SER A 66 32.38 1.21 37.57
CA SER A 66 33.42 0.92 36.57
C SER A 66 32.83 0.55 35.20
N LYS A 67 31.75 -0.25 35.19
CA LYS A 67 31.06 -0.65 33.96
C LYS A 67 30.24 0.50 33.38
N ARG A 68 29.58 1.30 34.22
CA ARG A 68 28.88 2.53 33.80
C ARG A 68 29.83 3.49 33.11
N GLN A 69 31.00 3.76 33.70
CA GLN A 69 31.99 4.65 33.11
C GLN A 69 32.55 4.13 31.78
N ALA A 70 32.78 2.82 31.67
CA ALA A 70 33.21 2.20 30.41
C ALA A 70 32.09 2.27 29.35
N TYR A 71 30.85 2.00 29.75
CA TYR A 71 29.67 2.10 28.89
C TYR A 71 29.46 3.53 28.37
N ASP A 72 29.57 4.55 29.24
CA ASP A 72 29.44 5.96 28.85
C ASP A 72 30.53 6.39 27.86
N ARG A 73 31.75 5.86 28.03
CA ARG A 73 32.87 6.08 27.10
C ARG A 73 32.60 5.44 25.73
N ASP A 74 32.11 4.21 25.71
CA ASP A 74 31.78 3.50 24.47
C ASP A 74 30.59 4.14 23.74
N LEU A 75 29.59 4.61 24.49
CA LEU A 75 28.41 5.30 23.96
C LEU A 75 28.77 6.66 23.34
N THR A 76 29.70 7.40 23.95
CA THR A 76 30.23 8.66 23.41
C THR A 76 31.16 8.44 22.21
N ALA A 77 32.00 7.41 22.22
CA ALA A 77 32.89 7.04 21.11
C ALA A 77 32.13 6.50 19.89
N GLY A 78 30.97 5.87 20.08
CA GLY A 78 30.12 5.32 19.01
C GLY A 78 29.26 6.34 18.26
N GLY A 79 29.44 7.65 18.48
CA GLY A 79 28.62 8.69 17.82
C GLY A 79 27.18 8.81 18.36
N VAL A 80 26.89 8.18 19.51
CA VAL A 80 25.66 8.38 20.29
C VAL A 80 25.92 9.46 21.36
N ALA A 81 26.55 10.56 20.93
CA ALA A 81 26.57 11.78 21.72
C ALA A 81 25.11 12.17 22.01
N ALA A 82 24.81 12.54 23.26
CA ALA A 82 23.56 13.25 23.54
C ALA A 82 23.47 14.38 22.51
N PRO A 83 22.35 14.52 21.77
CA PRO A 83 22.26 15.46 20.68
C PRO A 83 22.75 16.83 21.16
N ALA A 84 23.63 17.45 20.35
CA ALA A 84 24.41 18.62 20.73
C ALA A 84 23.57 19.62 21.51
N ALA A 85 23.89 19.75 22.80
CA ALA A 85 23.30 20.67 23.77
C ALA A 85 21.86 21.09 23.42
N VAL A 86 20.89 20.27 23.84
CA VAL A 86 19.56 20.78 24.11
C VAL A 86 19.71 21.85 25.18
N GLN A 87 19.82 23.12 24.75
CA GLN A 87 20.14 24.23 25.63
C GLN A 87 18.98 24.46 26.60
N GLY A 88 19.26 24.23 27.88
CA GLY A 88 18.44 24.67 29.00
C GLY A 88 17.32 23.70 29.36
N GLY A 89 17.20 23.41 30.65
CA GLY A 89 16.02 22.78 31.26
C GLY A 89 14.79 23.69 31.13
N GLY A 90 14.28 23.81 29.90
CA GLY A 90 13.06 24.51 29.52
C GLY A 90 11.95 23.54 29.12
N ASP A 91 10.95 24.05 28.40
CA ASP A 91 9.80 23.29 27.89
C ASP A 91 10.24 22.19 26.89
N TRP A 92 10.58 21.02 27.43
CA TRP A 92 10.97 19.83 26.68
C TRP A 92 9.96 19.42 25.63
N LEU A 93 8.67 19.66 25.88
CA LEU A 93 7.60 19.32 24.94
C LEU A 93 7.64 20.24 23.72
N ALA A 94 7.83 21.55 23.91
CA ALA A 94 8.01 22.48 22.81
C ALA A 94 9.26 22.17 21.97
N GLN A 95 10.37 21.81 22.62
CA GLN A 95 11.59 21.40 21.93
C GLN A 95 11.39 20.12 21.12
N ALA A 96 10.68 19.14 21.68
CA ALA A 96 10.35 17.90 21.00
C ALA A 96 9.49 18.14 19.76
N ARG A 97 8.45 18.98 19.85
CA ARG A 97 7.64 19.41 18.71
C ARG A 97 8.49 20.08 17.64
N ALA A 98 9.36 21.01 18.04
CA ALA A 98 10.21 21.76 17.12
C ALA A 98 11.22 20.85 16.40
N ALA A 99 11.83 19.90 17.13
CA ALA A 99 12.74 18.92 16.55
C ALA A 99 12.01 17.98 15.58
N LEU A 100 10.81 17.49 15.96
CA LEU A 100 10.00 16.63 15.10
C LEU A 100 9.57 17.35 13.82
N GLY A 101 9.19 18.63 13.90
CA GLY A 101 8.85 19.45 12.74
C GLY A 101 10.02 19.68 11.79
N ARG A 102 11.26 19.58 12.26
CA ARG A 102 12.48 19.62 11.42
C ARG A 102 12.89 18.25 10.87
N GLY A 103 12.18 17.18 11.22
CA GLY A 103 12.59 15.80 10.91
C GLY A 103 13.81 15.33 11.71
N ASP A 104 14.24 16.08 12.73
CA ASP A 104 15.32 15.64 13.64
C ASP A 104 14.73 14.67 14.67
N TYR A 105 14.47 13.45 14.21
CA TYR A 105 13.83 12.41 15.00
C TYR A 105 14.64 12.01 16.23
N ARG A 106 15.98 12.11 16.17
CA ARG A 106 16.85 11.78 17.31
C ARG A 106 16.68 12.79 18.44
N SER A 107 16.76 14.09 18.13
CA SER A 107 16.54 15.14 19.12
C SER A 107 15.08 15.17 19.59
N ALA A 108 14.12 14.88 18.71
CA ALA A 108 12.70 14.81 19.05
C ALA A 108 12.40 13.70 20.06
N SER A 109 12.94 12.48 19.83
CA SER A 109 12.76 11.36 20.75
C SER A 109 13.37 11.66 22.12
N TYR A 110 14.57 12.25 22.15
CA TYR A 110 15.23 12.65 23.39
C TYR A 110 14.44 13.71 24.17
N ALA A 111 14.06 14.81 23.52
CA ALA A 111 13.30 15.88 24.18
C ALA A 111 11.90 15.41 24.62
N ALA A 112 11.22 14.58 23.81
CA ALA A 112 9.93 14.02 24.18
C ALA A 112 10.03 13.10 25.40
N ARG A 113 11.11 12.32 25.50
CA ARG A 113 11.41 11.49 26.65
C ARG A 113 11.60 12.34 27.91
N GLU A 114 12.42 13.39 27.86
CA GLU A 114 12.59 14.30 29.00
C GLU A 114 11.27 14.99 29.38
N ALA A 115 10.41 15.30 28.41
CA ALA A 115 9.06 15.81 28.65
C ALA A 115 8.19 14.78 29.41
N THR A 116 8.26 13.49 29.09
CA THR A 116 7.52 12.46 29.85
C THR A 116 7.98 12.35 31.31
N HIS A 117 9.25 12.66 31.59
CA HIS A 117 9.81 12.63 32.94
C HIS A 117 9.48 13.88 33.76
N THR A 118 9.59 15.05 33.15
CA THR A 118 9.49 16.36 33.84
C THR A 118 8.07 16.90 33.90
N ALA A 119 7.29 16.75 32.82
CA ALA A 119 5.92 17.29 32.72
C ALA A 119 4.85 16.32 33.25
N GLY A 120 5.24 15.08 33.61
CA GLY A 120 4.35 14.03 34.09
C GLY A 120 3.49 13.44 32.97
N ASN A 121 3.76 12.17 32.61
CA ASN A 121 2.96 11.29 31.74
C ASN A 121 2.03 11.96 30.71
N SER A 122 2.51 12.97 29.97
CA SER A 122 1.67 13.71 29.02
C SER A 122 1.42 12.84 27.79
N PRO A 123 0.16 12.64 27.36
CA PRO A 123 -0.12 11.83 26.17
C PRO A 123 0.50 12.43 24.91
N GLU A 124 0.68 13.74 24.88
CA GLU A 124 1.33 14.42 23.77
C GLU A 124 2.85 14.17 23.72
N ALA A 125 3.52 14.11 24.87
CA ALA A 125 4.92 13.73 24.93
C ALA A 125 5.10 12.28 24.42
N TRP A 126 4.19 11.38 24.79
CA TRP A 126 4.18 10.00 24.28
C TRP A 126 3.99 9.93 22.78
N ILE A 127 3.04 10.67 22.20
CA ILE A 127 2.80 10.58 20.76
C ILE A 127 3.95 11.21 19.95
N ILE A 128 4.58 12.28 20.45
CA ILE A 128 5.73 12.89 19.79
C ILE A 128 6.92 11.92 19.81
N ARG A 129 7.15 11.25 20.95
CA ARG A 129 8.19 10.22 21.07
C ARG A 129 7.91 9.05 20.13
N ALA A 130 6.66 8.60 20.05
CA ALA A 130 6.23 7.53 19.15
C ALA A 130 6.54 7.87 17.69
N ARG A 131 6.15 9.07 17.24
CA ARG A 131 6.41 9.56 15.88
C ARG A 131 7.90 9.68 15.59
N ALA A 132 8.68 10.16 16.57
CA ALA A 132 10.13 10.25 16.44
C ALA A 132 10.77 8.87 16.30
N ASN A 133 10.38 7.91 17.13
CA ASN A 133 10.89 6.54 17.07
C ASN A 133 10.45 5.82 15.78
N ALA A 134 9.24 6.08 15.28
CA ALA A 134 8.80 5.60 13.96
C ALA A 134 9.69 6.14 12.83
N GLY A 135 10.00 7.44 12.86
CA GLY A 135 10.93 8.07 11.92
C GLY A 135 12.38 7.54 12.00
N LEU A 136 12.77 6.97 13.15
CA LEU A 136 14.05 6.27 13.33
C LEU A 136 14.00 4.78 12.94
N GLY A 137 12.84 4.27 12.49
CA GLY A 137 12.62 2.85 12.20
C GLY A 137 12.47 1.96 13.45
N GLN A 138 12.36 2.54 14.64
CA GLN A 138 12.16 1.84 15.91
C GLN A 138 10.67 1.55 16.14
N LEU A 139 10.07 0.77 15.23
CA LEU A 139 8.61 0.63 15.15
C LEU A 139 7.97 0.00 16.40
N GLN A 140 8.67 -0.93 17.06
CA GLN A 140 8.18 -1.56 18.28
C GLN A 140 8.10 -0.55 19.44
N ASP A 141 9.12 0.30 19.59
CA ASP A 141 9.09 1.37 20.60
C ASP A 141 8.02 2.41 20.25
N ALA A 142 7.88 2.75 18.97
CA ALA A 142 6.87 3.67 18.49
C ALA A 142 5.45 3.21 18.82
N ILE A 143 5.09 1.95 18.52
CA ILE A 143 3.73 1.45 18.77
C ILE A 143 3.44 1.34 20.28
N TYR A 144 4.43 1.00 21.09
CA TYR A 144 4.30 1.04 22.55
C TYR A 144 3.93 2.43 23.04
N GLU A 145 4.66 3.44 22.59
CA GLU A 145 4.51 4.83 23.02
C GLU A 145 3.20 5.43 22.53
N ALA A 146 2.81 5.12 21.29
CA ALA A 146 1.50 5.49 20.76
C ALA A 146 0.36 4.88 21.58
N ARG A 147 0.49 3.61 22.01
CA ARG A 147 -0.47 2.97 22.93
C ARG A 147 -0.53 3.62 24.30
N GLN A 148 0.58 4.14 24.83
CA GLN A 148 0.55 4.93 26.08
C GLN A 148 -0.27 6.22 25.89
N ALA A 149 -0.06 6.93 24.78
CA ALA A 149 -0.83 8.13 24.47
C ALA A 149 -2.34 7.84 24.37
N THR A 150 -2.74 6.80 23.64
CA THR A 150 -4.16 6.42 23.48
C THR A 150 -4.76 5.78 24.73
N THR A 151 -3.96 5.19 25.64
CA THR A 151 -4.46 4.75 26.95
C THR A 151 -4.89 5.94 27.81
N ILE A 152 -4.15 7.05 27.74
CA ILE A 152 -4.41 8.26 28.53
C ILE A 152 -5.52 9.10 27.88
N ALA A 153 -5.53 9.19 26.55
CA ALA A 153 -6.48 9.96 25.77
C ALA A 153 -7.07 9.10 24.62
N PRO A 154 -8.01 8.19 24.92
CA PRO A 154 -8.52 7.20 23.95
C PRO A 154 -9.38 7.80 22.84
N ASN A 155 -9.97 8.98 23.05
CA ASN A 155 -10.88 9.63 22.10
C ASN A 155 -10.21 10.80 21.36
N ASN A 156 -8.88 10.79 21.25
CA ASN A 156 -8.16 11.78 20.45
C ASN A 156 -7.93 11.22 19.03
N PRO A 157 -8.58 11.78 17.98
CA PRO A 157 -8.48 11.26 16.63
C PRO A 157 -7.06 11.35 16.06
N ASP A 158 -6.29 12.38 16.41
CA ASP A 158 -4.90 12.51 15.97
C ASP A 158 -4.02 11.40 16.55
N PHE A 159 -4.20 11.03 17.82
CA PHE A 159 -3.42 9.95 18.43
C PHE A 159 -3.78 8.60 17.83
N LEU A 160 -5.05 8.36 17.51
CA LEU A 160 -5.49 7.16 16.80
C LEU A 160 -4.92 7.11 15.38
N PHE A 161 -4.93 8.23 14.67
CA PHE A 161 -4.34 8.37 13.34
C PHE A 161 -2.83 8.10 13.33
N GLN A 162 -2.08 8.68 14.28
CA GLN A 162 -0.65 8.44 14.41
C GLN A 162 -0.35 6.98 14.80
N THR A 163 -1.20 6.36 15.63
CA THR A 163 -1.10 4.93 15.95
C THR A 163 -1.30 4.08 14.69
N ALA A 164 -2.29 4.42 13.88
CA ALA A 164 -2.60 3.72 12.64
C ALA A 164 -1.45 3.81 11.62
N LEU A 165 -0.82 4.98 11.46
CA LEU A 165 0.36 5.15 10.59
C LEU A 165 1.52 4.25 11.03
N ILE A 166 1.76 4.13 12.34
CA ILE A 166 2.79 3.24 12.87
C ILE A 166 2.43 1.77 12.60
N GLN A 167 1.16 1.38 12.80
CA GLN A 167 0.67 0.03 12.50
C GLN A 167 0.81 -0.32 11.02
N GLU A 168 0.53 0.63 10.13
CA GLU A 168 0.72 0.49 8.68
C GLU A 168 2.21 0.28 8.34
N GLN A 169 3.12 1.07 8.91
CA GLN A 169 4.57 0.86 8.71
C GLN A 169 5.06 -0.49 9.25
N MET A 170 4.35 -1.06 10.22
CA MET A 170 4.59 -2.40 10.77
C MET A 170 3.88 -3.52 10.01
N GLU A 171 3.20 -3.22 8.90
CA GLU A 171 2.40 -4.17 8.11
C GLU A 171 1.21 -4.78 8.88
N GLN A 172 0.74 -4.10 9.93
CA GLN A 172 -0.41 -4.49 10.74
C GLN A 172 -1.71 -3.89 10.19
N TRP A 173 -2.05 -4.27 8.95
CA TRP A 173 -3.10 -3.63 8.15
C TRP A 173 -4.49 -3.63 8.80
N SER A 174 -4.87 -4.75 9.45
CA SER A 174 -6.17 -4.86 10.14
C SER A 174 -6.30 -3.87 11.29
N ASP A 175 -5.21 -3.71 12.03
CA ASP A 175 -5.17 -2.85 13.21
C ASP A 175 -5.09 -1.38 12.79
N ALA A 176 -4.31 -1.07 11.75
CA ALA A 176 -4.24 0.24 11.14
C ALA A 176 -5.62 0.71 10.66
N LEU A 177 -6.35 -0.13 9.89
CA LEU A 177 -7.71 0.17 9.45
C LEU A 177 -8.67 0.41 10.63
N THR A 178 -8.56 -0.39 11.69
CA THR A 178 -9.39 -0.22 12.89
C THR A 178 -9.14 1.15 13.55
N SER A 179 -7.86 1.53 13.69
CA SER A 179 -7.45 2.80 14.27
C SER A 179 -7.85 4.00 13.39
N TYR A 180 -7.66 3.91 12.08
CA TYR A 180 -8.10 4.95 11.13
C TYR A 180 -9.63 5.14 11.15
N GLN A 181 -10.39 4.04 11.15
CA GLN A 181 -11.85 4.10 11.23
C GLN A 181 -12.33 4.70 12.55
N ALA A 182 -11.63 4.43 13.66
CA ALA A 182 -11.93 5.05 14.94
C ALA A 182 -11.68 6.57 14.90
N ALA A 183 -10.56 7.02 14.31
CA ALA A 183 -10.28 8.44 14.10
C ALA A 183 -11.36 9.12 13.24
N ALA A 184 -11.73 8.49 12.11
CA ALA A 184 -12.77 9.00 11.20
C ALA A 184 -14.16 9.12 11.88
N ARG A 185 -14.50 8.22 12.81
CA ARG A 185 -15.76 8.33 13.58
C ARG A 185 -15.76 9.51 14.55
N LEU A 186 -14.60 9.85 15.12
CA LEU A 186 -14.46 10.93 16.10
C LEU A 186 -14.40 12.31 15.45
N ALA A 187 -13.84 12.40 14.24
CA ALA A 187 -13.75 13.62 13.45
C ALA A 187 -14.19 13.36 12.00
N PRO A 188 -15.51 13.23 11.74
CA PRO A 188 -16.03 12.83 10.42
C PRO A 188 -15.81 13.87 9.32
N ASN A 189 -15.58 15.13 9.70
CA ASN A 189 -15.31 16.23 8.76
C ASN A 189 -13.84 16.30 8.32
N GLU A 190 -12.97 15.52 8.95
CA GLU A 190 -11.55 15.50 8.64
C GLU A 190 -11.27 14.39 7.62
N TYR A 191 -11.09 14.77 6.36
CA TYR A 191 -11.04 13.84 5.23
C TYR A 191 -9.73 13.04 5.15
N ILE A 192 -8.67 13.46 5.86
CA ILE A 192 -7.36 12.78 5.79
C ILE A 192 -7.44 11.32 6.25
N TYR A 193 -8.38 11.00 7.15
CA TYR A 193 -8.56 9.64 7.65
C TYR A 193 -9.19 8.73 6.59
N GLN A 194 -10.19 9.23 5.84
CA GLN A 194 -10.77 8.48 4.71
C GLN A 194 -9.74 8.28 3.60
N ILE A 195 -8.90 9.28 3.33
CA ILE A 195 -7.79 9.15 2.37
C ILE A 195 -6.85 8.01 2.80
N ALA A 196 -6.43 7.99 4.06
CA ALA A 196 -5.55 6.93 4.58
C ALA A 196 -6.21 5.54 4.48
N ILE A 197 -7.49 5.42 4.83
CA ILE A 197 -8.26 4.16 4.67
C ILE A 197 -8.29 3.72 3.20
N GLY A 198 -8.57 4.65 2.27
CA GLY A 198 -8.57 4.39 0.84
C GLY A 198 -7.20 3.93 0.34
N GLY A 199 -6.12 4.58 0.79
CA GLY A 199 -4.74 4.19 0.50
C GLY A 199 -4.41 2.77 0.94
N VAL A 200 -4.79 2.40 2.18
CA VAL A 200 -4.60 1.02 2.68
C VAL A 200 -5.38 0.00 1.85
N TYR A 201 -6.61 0.32 1.42
CA TYR A 201 -7.37 -0.56 0.54
C TYR A 201 -6.69 -0.73 -0.83
N LEU A 202 -6.15 0.33 -1.41
CA LEU A 202 -5.45 0.28 -2.70
C LEU A 202 -4.17 -0.54 -2.63
N GLN A 203 -3.36 -0.37 -1.59
CA GLN A 203 -2.16 -1.17 -1.38
C GLN A 203 -2.44 -2.69 -1.36
N HIS A 204 -3.66 -3.07 -1.01
CA HIS A 204 -4.11 -4.46 -0.92
C HIS A 204 -5.02 -4.88 -2.09
N GLY A 205 -5.07 -4.09 -3.17
CA GLY A 205 -5.86 -4.39 -4.36
C GLY A 205 -7.37 -4.36 -4.15
N LEU A 206 -7.86 -3.77 -3.06
CA LEU A 206 -9.28 -3.69 -2.72
C LEU A 206 -9.91 -2.44 -3.32
N ALA A 207 -9.87 -2.32 -4.65
CA ALA A 207 -10.27 -1.12 -5.39
C ALA A 207 -11.74 -0.72 -5.11
N ASP A 208 -12.66 -1.69 -5.05
CA ASP A 208 -14.07 -1.42 -4.74
C ASP A 208 -14.26 -0.74 -3.39
N LYS A 209 -13.57 -1.22 -2.34
CA LYS A 209 -13.65 -0.62 -1.00
C LYS A 209 -13.00 0.76 -0.95
N ALA A 210 -11.92 0.96 -1.70
CA ALA A 210 -11.30 2.27 -1.83
C ALA A 210 -12.29 3.28 -2.46
N LEU A 211 -13.00 2.90 -3.53
CA LEU A 211 -14.02 3.74 -4.16
C LEU A 211 -15.16 4.08 -3.20
N GLU A 212 -15.69 3.10 -2.45
CA GLU A 212 -16.76 3.34 -1.45
C GLU A 212 -16.39 4.42 -0.43
N VAL A 213 -15.11 4.51 -0.05
CA VAL A 213 -14.63 5.48 0.93
C VAL A 213 -14.25 6.82 0.29
N LEU A 214 -13.64 6.80 -0.90
CA LEU A 214 -13.07 8.00 -1.54
C LEU A 214 -14.10 8.80 -2.36
N GLU A 215 -15.11 8.14 -2.96
CA GLU A 215 -16.12 8.83 -3.77
C GLU A 215 -16.89 9.90 -2.97
N PRO A 216 -17.41 9.62 -1.75
CA PRO A 216 -18.09 10.63 -0.95
C PRO A 216 -17.18 11.79 -0.56
N VAL A 217 -15.91 11.51 -0.30
CA VAL A 217 -14.92 12.52 0.09
C VAL A 217 -14.64 13.47 -1.07
N HIS A 218 -14.44 12.94 -2.28
CA HIS A 218 -14.25 13.77 -3.47
C HIS A 218 -15.50 14.59 -3.80
N ALA A 219 -16.69 14.04 -3.63
CA ALA A 219 -17.94 14.76 -3.84
C ALA A 219 -18.09 15.96 -2.89
N ALA A 220 -17.63 15.83 -1.64
CA ALA A 220 -17.64 16.92 -0.66
C ALA A 220 -16.49 17.91 -0.84
N HIS A 221 -15.33 17.44 -1.31
CA HIS A 221 -14.08 18.19 -1.43
C HIS A 221 -13.42 17.99 -2.81
N PRO A 222 -14.05 18.48 -3.90
CA PRO A 222 -13.58 18.24 -5.26
C PRO A 222 -12.26 18.96 -5.59
N ASP A 223 -11.89 19.96 -4.80
CA ASP A 223 -10.68 20.77 -4.93
C ASP A 223 -9.43 20.13 -4.30
N VAL A 224 -9.59 19.07 -3.50
CA VAL A 224 -8.47 18.41 -2.84
C VAL A 224 -7.80 17.42 -3.79
N ALA A 225 -6.69 17.86 -4.40
CA ALA A 225 -5.90 17.07 -5.35
C ALA A 225 -5.47 15.69 -4.80
N LEU A 226 -5.17 15.59 -3.50
CA LEU A 226 -4.80 14.31 -2.88
C LEU A 226 -5.93 13.29 -2.95
N VAL A 227 -7.19 13.71 -2.75
CA VAL A 227 -8.36 12.82 -2.88
C VAL A 227 -8.53 12.40 -4.34
N ALA A 228 -8.40 13.36 -5.27
CA ALA A 228 -8.47 13.08 -6.70
C ALA A 228 -7.42 12.04 -7.13
N PHE A 229 -6.19 12.14 -6.64
CA PHE A 229 -5.12 11.17 -6.89
C PHE A 229 -5.48 9.74 -6.43
N TYR A 230 -5.92 9.57 -5.17
CA TYR A 230 -6.29 8.26 -4.66
C TYR A 230 -7.55 7.72 -5.34
N LEU A 231 -8.51 8.56 -5.67
CA LEU A 231 -9.72 8.16 -6.39
C LEU A 231 -9.39 7.73 -7.84
N ALA A 232 -8.53 8.47 -8.54
CA ALA A 232 -8.05 8.08 -9.86
C ALA A 232 -7.32 6.74 -9.81
N SER A 233 -6.42 6.54 -8.85
CA SER A 233 -5.75 5.25 -8.61
C SER A 233 -6.75 4.12 -8.42
N ALA A 234 -7.78 4.32 -7.59
CA ALA A 234 -8.81 3.32 -7.34
C ALA A 234 -9.64 2.97 -8.58
N LEU A 235 -9.95 3.96 -9.43
CA LEU A 235 -10.65 3.73 -10.69
C LEU A 235 -9.80 2.94 -11.68
N LEU A 236 -8.50 3.23 -11.77
CA LEU A 236 -7.56 2.51 -12.64
C LEU A 236 -7.32 1.09 -12.16
N ASP A 237 -7.10 0.87 -10.85
CA ASP A 237 -6.99 -0.47 -10.26
C ASP A 237 -8.26 -1.30 -10.55
N LYS A 238 -9.44 -0.70 -10.42
CA LYS A 238 -10.71 -1.37 -10.74
C LYS A 238 -10.83 -1.69 -12.23
N ALA A 239 -10.33 -0.81 -13.11
CA ALA A 239 -10.30 -1.08 -14.55
C ALA A 239 -9.44 -2.31 -14.84
N GLU A 240 -8.24 -2.39 -14.26
CA GLU A 240 -7.33 -3.53 -14.40
C GLU A 240 -7.90 -4.84 -13.81
N GLN A 241 -8.75 -4.75 -12.77
CA GLN A 241 -9.45 -5.89 -12.15
C GLN A 241 -10.73 -6.30 -12.86
N THR A 242 -11.22 -5.51 -13.83
CA THR A 242 -12.50 -5.78 -14.51
C THR A 242 -12.47 -7.04 -15.38
N PRO A 243 -11.41 -7.31 -16.18
CA PRO A 243 -11.33 -8.54 -16.97
C PRO A 243 -11.36 -9.79 -16.07
N ARG A 244 -12.21 -10.75 -16.42
CA ARG A 244 -12.31 -12.02 -15.66
C ARG A 244 -11.08 -12.91 -15.80
N VAL A 245 -10.37 -12.79 -16.91
CA VAL A 245 -9.18 -13.58 -17.20
C VAL A 245 -7.96 -12.79 -16.78
N GLN A 246 -7.35 -13.21 -15.68
CA GLN A 246 -6.18 -12.56 -15.11
C GLN A 246 -5.16 -13.61 -14.64
N ASN A 247 -3.89 -13.30 -14.88
CA ASN A 247 -2.72 -14.01 -14.37
C ASN A 247 -1.91 -13.02 -13.50
N SER A 248 -0.84 -13.48 -12.83
CA SER A 248 -0.01 -12.64 -11.94
C SER A 248 0.47 -11.32 -12.56
N ASP A 249 0.70 -11.28 -13.87
CA ASP A 249 1.32 -10.16 -14.56
C ASP A 249 0.51 -9.63 -15.76
N SER A 250 -0.71 -10.15 -15.99
CA SER A 250 -1.46 -9.84 -17.21
C SER A 250 -2.97 -10.06 -17.06
N TYR A 251 -3.76 -9.24 -17.73
CA TYR A 251 -5.21 -9.36 -17.84
C TYR A 251 -5.66 -9.40 -19.30
N ALA A 252 -6.73 -10.13 -19.58
CA ALA A 252 -7.28 -10.31 -20.93
C ALA A 252 -8.77 -9.97 -20.94
N ALA A 253 -9.12 -8.83 -21.54
CA ALA A 253 -10.51 -8.50 -21.85
C ALA A 253 -11.06 -9.51 -22.87
N THR A 254 -12.15 -10.17 -22.52
CA THR A 254 -12.76 -11.25 -23.32
C THR A 254 -14.14 -10.90 -23.85
N SER A 255 -14.65 -9.71 -23.52
CA SER A 255 -15.93 -9.23 -23.97
C SER A 255 -15.94 -7.72 -24.21
N GLU A 256 -16.79 -7.30 -25.13
CA GLU A 256 -17.07 -5.87 -25.40
C GLU A 256 -17.57 -5.14 -24.14
N ALA A 257 -18.33 -5.82 -23.27
CA ALA A 257 -18.81 -5.26 -22.01
C ALA A 257 -17.68 -4.98 -21.00
N GLU A 258 -16.68 -5.86 -20.91
CA GLU A 258 -15.48 -5.62 -20.08
C GLU A 258 -14.70 -4.41 -20.61
N ILE A 259 -14.45 -4.35 -21.92
CA ILE A 259 -13.75 -3.22 -22.57
C ILE A 259 -14.48 -1.89 -22.30
N ALA A 260 -15.81 -1.87 -22.50
CA ALA A 260 -16.62 -0.68 -22.26
C ALA A 260 -16.55 -0.21 -20.80
N THR A 261 -16.60 -1.15 -19.85
CA THR A 261 -16.51 -0.86 -18.41
C THR A 261 -15.13 -0.29 -18.05
N MET A 262 -14.06 -0.90 -18.55
CA MET A 262 -12.69 -0.41 -18.33
C MET A 262 -12.52 1.01 -18.88
N ARG A 263 -12.98 1.27 -20.11
CA ARG A 263 -12.88 2.59 -20.74
C ARG A 263 -13.63 3.65 -19.92
N GLN A 264 -14.83 3.36 -19.45
CA GLN A 264 -15.58 4.26 -18.56
C GLN A 264 -14.84 4.59 -17.27
N LEU A 265 -14.17 3.61 -16.66
CA LEU A 265 -13.38 3.83 -15.44
C LEU A 265 -12.16 4.71 -15.71
N VAL A 266 -11.45 4.47 -16.81
CA VAL A 266 -10.27 5.27 -17.20
C VAL A 266 -10.67 6.71 -17.59
N ASP A 267 -11.77 6.88 -18.31
CA ASP A 267 -12.31 8.20 -18.67
C ASP A 267 -12.68 8.99 -17.41
N ARG A 268 -13.31 8.34 -16.42
CA ARG A 268 -13.58 8.95 -15.12
C ARG A 268 -12.28 9.33 -14.41
N ALA A 269 -11.28 8.44 -14.37
CA ALA A 269 -10.01 8.71 -13.70
C ALA A 269 -9.27 9.91 -14.30
N THR A 270 -9.22 10.00 -15.63
CA THR A 270 -8.54 11.08 -16.37
C THR A 270 -9.30 12.42 -16.34
N SER A 271 -10.61 12.39 -16.04
CA SER A 271 -11.40 13.61 -15.83
C SER A 271 -11.15 14.30 -14.49
N LEU A 272 -10.53 13.60 -13.53
CA LEU A 272 -10.23 14.14 -12.22
C LEU A 272 -9.07 15.14 -12.30
N PRO A 273 -9.08 16.20 -11.48
CA PRO A 273 -8.00 17.18 -11.42
C PRO A 273 -6.78 16.58 -10.70
N SER A 274 -5.98 15.78 -11.42
CA SER A 274 -4.69 15.28 -10.95
C SER A 274 -3.61 15.58 -11.98
N ASP A 275 -2.65 16.45 -11.63
CA ASP A 275 -1.44 16.70 -12.43
C ASP A 275 -0.39 15.59 -12.26
N ASP A 276 -0.82 14.38 -11.88
CA ASP A 276 0.06 13.27 -11.55
C ASP A 276 0.47 12.49 -12.81
N PHE A 277 1.79 12.40 -13.03
CA PHE A 277 2.37 11.75 -14.20
C PHE A 277 2.12 10.25 -14.23
N ASP A 278 2.10 9.59 -13.06
CA ASP A 278 1.92 8.15 -12.97
C ASP A 278 0.47 7.77 -13.30
N ILE A 279 -0.50 8.54 -12.81
CA ILE A 279 -1.92 8.37 -13.19
C ILE A 279 -2.11 8.51 -14.70
N ALA A 280 -1.54 9.55 -15.30
CA ALA A 280 -1.67 9.80 -16.74
C ALA A 280 -1.03 8.68 -17.59
N ASN A 281 0.10 8.13 -17.15
CA ASN A 281 0.75 7.01 -17.84
C ASN A 281 -0.05 5.72 -17.70
N ARG A 282 -0.48 5.37 -16.49
CA ARG A 282 -1.30 4.18 -16.25
C ARG A 282 -2.59 4.22 -17.08
N ALA A 283 -3.26 5.36 -17.12
CA ALA A 283 -4.44 5.56 -17.96
C ALA A 283 -4.13 5.34 -19.45
N ARG A 284 -3.02 5.90 -19.95
CA ARG A 284 -2.59 5.71 -21.35
C ARG A 284 -2.32 4.24 -21.65
N ASP A 285 -1.60 3.53 -20.79
CA ASP A 285 -1.26 2.12 -20.98
C ASP A 285 -2.52 1.25 -21.07
N ILE A 286 -3.52 1.52 -20.22
CA ILE A 286 -4.81 0.82 -20.27
C ILE A 286 -5.55 1.15 -21.57
N LEU A 287 -5.60 2.42 -21.98
CA LEU A 287 -6.28 2.81 -23.24
C LEU A 287 -5.62 2.19 -24.47
N GLU A 288 -4.29 2.21 -24.55
CA GLU A 288 -3.54 1.56 -25.64
C GLU A 288 -3.80 0.05 -25.66
N TYR A 289 -3.90 -0.57 -24.48
CA TYR A 289 -4.31 -1.97 -24.38
C TYR A 289 -5.72 -2.20 -24.93
N LEU A 290 -6.70 -1.39 -24.52
CA LEU A 290 -8.08 -1.52 -24.97
C LEU A 290 -8.20 -1.33 -26.48
N ASP A 291 -7.50 -0.34 -27.04
CA ASP A 291 -7.46 -0.10 -28.49
C ASP A 291 -6.88 -1.32 -29.23
N ARG A 292 -5.81 -1.93 -28.72
CA ARG A 292 -5.26 -3.18 -29.25
C ARG A 292 -6.24 -4.36 -29.16
N MET A 293 -7.11 -4.39 -28.15
CA MET A 293 -8.10 -5.46 -28.01
C MET A 293 -9.28 -5.32 -28.99
N GLU A 294 -9.54 -4.10 -29.45
CA GLU A 294 -10.55 -3.78 -30.47
C GLU A 294 -10.02 -3.94 -31.91
N GLU A 295 -8.70 -4.00 -32.10
CA GLU A 295 -8.10 -4.30 -33.40
C GLU A 295 -8.62 -5.62 -33.99
N MET A 296 -9.03 -5.54 -35.26
CA MET A 296 -9.49 -6.70 -36.00
C MET A 296 -8.30 -7.58 -36.38
N THR A 297 -8.43 -8.86 -36.10
CA THR A 297 -7.42 -9.86 -36.46
C THR A 297 -8.03 -11.01 -37.21
N TRP A 298 -7.20 -11.64 -38.04
CA TRP A 298 -7.58 -12.85 -38.73
C TRP A 298 -7.39 -14.06 -37.82
N GLN A 299 -8.48 -14.67 -37.39
CA GLN A 299 -8.47 -15.92 -36.66
C GLN A 299 -9.34 -16.94 -37.37
N VAL A 300 -8.80 -18.12 -37.64
CA VAL A 300 -9.59 -19.22 -38.22
C VAL A 300 -10.19 -19.99 -37.06
N PRO A 301 -11.51 -19.89 -36.78
CA PRO A 301 -12.10 -20.66 -35.71
C PRO A 301 -11.99 -22.16 -36.03
N GLY A 302 -11.94 -23.01 -35.01
CA GLY A 302 -12.10 -24.46 -35.15
C GLY A 302 -13.52 -24.90 -35.60
N LEU A 303 -14.26 -24.01 -36.26
CA LEU A 303 -15.54 -24.31 -36.87
C LEU A 303 -15.28 -25.39 -37.93
N PHE A 304 -15.89 -26.55 -37.72
CA PHE A 304 -15.88 -27.76 -38.58
C PHE A 304 -14.77 -28.80 -38.38
N GLY A 305 -13.86 -28.69 -37.41
CA GLY A 305 -12.78 -29.68 -37.25
C GLY A 305 -11.86 -29.77 -38.49
N PHE A 306 -11.92 -28.75 -39.34
CA PHE A 306 -11.12 -28.63 -40.55
C PHE A 306 -9.89 -27.77 -40.27
N SER A 307 -8.71 -28.26 -40.66
CA SER A 307 -7.48 -27.46 -40.63
C SER A 307 -7.62 -26.23 -41.52
N SER A 308 -6.89 -25.15 -41.20
CA SER A 308 -6.87 -23.87 -41.93
C SER A 308 -6.73 -24.01 -43.46
N LEU A 309 -6.07 -25.09 -43.91
CA LEU A 309 -5.94 -25.49 -45.31
C LEU A 309 -7.28 -25.70 -46.05
N ARG A 310 -8.33 -26.21 -45.38
CA ARG A 310 -9.61 -26.55 -46.05
C ARG A 310 -10.54 -25.34 -46.20
N ALA A 311 -10.50 -24.39 -45.26
CA ALA A 311 -11.31 -23.16 -45.33
C ALA A 311 -10.95 -22.28 -46.53
N VAL A 312 -9.67 -22.30 -46.94
CA VAL A 312 -9.16 -21.59 -48.12
C VAL A 312 -9.12 -22.51 -49.36
N GLY A 313 -8.81 -23.80 -49.17
CA GLY A 313 -8.64 -24.76 -50.26
C GLY A 313 -9.92 -25.11 -51.02
N ILE A 314 -11.07 -25.21 -50.34
CA ILE A 314 -12.36 -25.52 -50.98
C ILE A 314 -12.82 -24.41 -51.95
N PRO A 315 -12.87 -23.12 -51.56
CA PRO A 315 -13.24 -22.06 -52.49
C PRO A 315 -12.21 -21.91 -53.63
N ALA A 316 -10.91 -22.09 -53.37
CA ALA A 316 -9.89 -22.08 -54.42
C ALA A 316 -10.08 -23.22 -55.44
N ALA A 317 -10.36 -24.45 -54.98
CA ALA A 317 -10.66 -25.58 -55.86
C ALA A 317 -11.95 -25.39 -56.67
N ALA A 318 -12.97 -24.76 -56.10
CA ALA A 318 -14.22 -24.43 -56.79
C ALA A 318 -14.00 -23.41 -57.92
N VAL A 319 -13.11 -22.42 -57.72
CA VAL A 319 -12.73 -21.46 -58.78
C VAL A 319 -11.97 -22.18 -59.90
N VAL A 320 -11.03 -23.06 -59.57
CA VAL A 320 -10.30 -23.86 -60.59
C VAL A 320 -11.27 -24.75 -61.37
N LEU A 321 -12.21 -25.41 -60.70
CA LEU A 321 -13.23 -26.24 -61.35
C LEU A 321 -14.16 -25.42 -62.26
N ALA A 322 -14.51 -24.19 -61.86
CA ALA A 322 -15.29 -23.28 -62.69
C ALA A 322 -14.55 -22.92 -63.99
N PHE A 323 -13.24 -22.64 -63.92
CA PHE A 323 -12.40 -22.41 -65.10
C PHE A 323 -12.36 -23.62 -66.05
N ILE A 324 -12.28 -24.83 -65.52
CA ILE A 324 -12.35 -26.06 -66.32
C ILE A 324 -13.71 -26.18 -67.01
N LEU A 325 -14.81 -25.88 -66.31
CA LEU A 325 -16.17 -25.96 -66.85
C LEU A 325 -16.48 -24.88 -67.90
N PHE A 326 -15.82 -23.72 -67.84
CA PHE A 326 -15.90 -22.73 -68.91
C PHE A 326 -15.28 -23.26 -70.22
N SER A 327 -14.19 -24.02 -70.12
CA SER A 327 -13.51 -24.60 -71.29
C SER A 327 -14.30 -25.72 -71.97
N SER A 328 -15.22 -26.38 -71.24
CA SER A 328 -16.05 -27.48 -71.74
C SER A 328 -17.43 -27.04 -72.27
N GLY A 329 -17.72 -25.74 -72.27
CA GLY A 329 -19.00 -25.19 -72.74
C GLY A 329 -20.13 -25.16 -71.69
N ALA A 330 -19.88 -25.61 -70.46
CA ALA A 330 -20.83 -25.59 -69.35
C ALA A 330 -20.85 -24.24 -68.59
N VAL A 331 -20.97 -23.14 -69.34
CA VAL A 331 -20.80 -21.75 -68.84
C VAL A 331 -21.70 -21.42 -67.65
N GLY A 332 -22.96 -21.87 -67.67
CA GLY A 332 -23.91 -21.59 -66.58
C GLY A 332 -23.51 -22.22 -65.24
N VAL A 333 -22.93 -23.43 -65.26
CA VAL A 333 -22.46 -24.12 -64.04
C VAL A 333 -21.19 -23.47 -63.51
N GLY A 334 -20.29 -23.04 -64.41
CA GLY A 334 -19.08 -22.29 -64.04
C GLY A 334 -19.42 -20.98 -63.29
N PHE A 335 -20.43 -20.25 -63.74
CA PHE A 335 -20.86 -19.00 -63.10
C PHE A 335 -21.44 -19.23 -61.69
N LEU A 336 -22.27 -20.27 -61.53
CA LEU A 336 -22.83 -20.66 -60.22
C LEU A 336 -21.73 -21.06 -59.23
N LEU A 337 -20.68 -21.76 -59.68
CA LEU A 337 -19.54 -22.14 -58.83
C LEU A 337 -18.72 -20.93 -58.38
N ILE A 338 -18.50 -19.93 -59.24
CA ILE A 338 -17.82 -18.70 -58.85
C ILE A 338 -18.64 -17.93 -57.81
N LEU A 339 -19.95 -17.78 -58.01
CA LEU A 339 -20.83 -17.12 -57.05
C LEU A 339 -20.85 -17.86 -55.70
N ALA A 340 -20.90 -19.19 -55.72
CA ALA A 340 -20.82 -20.00 -54.50
C ALA A 340 -19.47 -19.84 -53.81
N ALA A 341 -18.35 -19.88 -54.53
CA ALA A 341 -17.01 -19.70 -53.98
C ALA A 341 -16.82 -18.30 -53.39
N GLY A 342 -17.33 -17.25 -54.06
CA GLY A 342 -17.32 -15.88 -53.56
C GLY A 342 -18.17 -15.71 -52.30
N GLY A 343 -19.35 -16.32 -52.25
CA GLY A 343 -20.21 -16.33 -51.07
C GLY A 343 -19.56 -17.04 -49.88
N ILE A 344 -18.94 -18.20 -50.10
CA ILE A 344 -18.18 -18.94 -49.07
C ILE A 344 -16.97 -18.13 -48.61
N GLY A 345 -16.20 -17.53 -49.53
CA GLY A 345 -15.06 -16.68 -49.21
C GLY A 345 -15.45 -15.46 -48.37
N PHE A 346 -16.56 -14.81 -48.71
CA PHE A 346 -17.11 -13.70 -47.92
C PHE A 346 -17.57 -14.15 -46.53
N LEU A 347 -18.23 -15.32 -46.43
CA LEU A 347 -18.62 -15.88 -45.14
C LEU A 347 -17.40 -16.21 -44.26
N VAL A 348 -16.36 -16.83 -44.83
CA VAL A 348 -15.09 -17.11 -44.14
C VAL A 348 -14.41 -15.81 -43.71
N TYR A 349 -14.36 -14.81 -44.58
CA TYR A 349 -13.83 -13.49 -44.21
C TYR A 349 -14.60 -12.89 -43.03
N LYS A 350 -15.93 -12.87 -43.10
CA LYS A 350 -16.77 -12.30 -42.05
C LYS A 350 -16.68 -13.06 -40.72
N THR A 351 -16.46 -14.38 -40.75
CA THR A 351 -16.34 -15.19 -39.53
C THR A 351 -14.93 -15.23 -38.96
N CYS A 352 -13.90 -15.07 -39.80
CA CYS A 352 -12.50 -15.11 -39.38
C CYS A 352 -11.92 -13.72 -39.06
N TRP A 353 -12.51 -12.66 -39.60
CA TRP A 353 -12.12 -11.28 -39.28
C TRP A 353 -12.87 -10.84 -38.02
N VAL A 354 -12.22 -10.98 -36.86
CA VAL A 354 -12.84 -10.72 -35.55
C VAL A 354 -11.92 -9.87 -34.65
N PRO A 355 -12.48 -9.09 -33.71
CA PRO A 355 -11.68 -8.35 -32.75
C PRO A 355 -10.79 -9.28 -31.89
N ARG A 356 -9.64 -8.78 -31.45
CA ARG A 356 -8.71 -9.52 -30.58
C ARG A 356 -9.30 -9.97 -29.25
N TRP A 357 -10.23 -9.23 -28.66
CA TRP A 357 -10.91 -9.70 -27.44
C TRP A 357 -11.72 -10.99 -27.67
N LYS A 358 -12.30 -11.14 -28.87
CA LYS A 358 -13.09 -12.33 -29.23
C LYS A 358 -12.17 -13.53 -29.41
N ALA A 359 -10.98 -13.31 -29.94
CA ALA A 359 -9.90 -14.28 -29.96
C ALA A 359 -9.47 -14.72 -28.55
N ALA A 360 -9.22 -13.76 -27.65
CA ALA A 360 -8.83 -14.04 -26.26
C ALA A 360 -9.89 -14.87 -25.52
N SER A 361 -11.18 -14.59 -25.76
CA SER A 361 -12.31 -15.34 -25.18
C SER A 361 -12.34 -16.82 -25.57
N GLN A 362 -11.76 -17.20 -26.72
CA GLN A 362 -11.70 -18.58 -27.18
C GLN A 362 -10.58 -19.37 -26.50
N LEU A 363 -9.49 -18.69 -26.12
CA LEU A 363 -8.36 -19.28 -25.38
C LEU A 363 -8.65 -19.47 -23.89
N ALA A 364 -9.58 -18.67 -23.35
CA ALA A 364 -9.97 -18.71 -21.94
C ALA A 364 -11.04 -19.78 -21.60
N ARG A 365 -11.60 -20.46 -22.61
CA ARG A 365 -12.54 -21.58 -22.45
C ARG A 365 -11.80 -22.90 -22.55
#